data_AF-A0A4U8S6P3-F1
#
_entry.id   AF-A0A4U8S6P3-F1
#
_cell.length_a   1.000
_cell.length_b   1.000
_cell.length_c   1.000
_cell.angle_alpha   90.00
_cell.angle_beta   90.00
_cell.angle_gamma   90.00
#
_symmetry.space_group_name_H-M   'P 1'
#
loop_
_entity.id
_entity.type
_entity.pdbx_description
1 polymer ?
#
loop_
_entity_poly.entity_id
_entity_poly.type
_entity_poly.pdbx_seq_one_letter_code
_entity_poly.pdbx_strand_id
1 'polypeptide(L)'
;MKSFDPVFYLKINRTEYFSFLCIQHWIDIIEELGADFYFVCDKRELKNEVLKKIHFKNPNVKFIKSKKYGGGGVKSIVKNIATQNWINATYAHLTTFWHAQKYGHQSFYNIDADDTMFVCDASKVAKILEVAKSYADKYEFKAFSLDMHVSQFRNRHWSFGITYINNKDFDWMKIFKDNKNTDWQNKYKANYCNDFNLDWFLTHLRTIYQNKIETFYVQNLIFIHWATLFCKHAGYMVQKSSNAIMTYPLFAYFRADKELSKVKIPNEVIKLDIGLSESDCLSYGKEHIVNEQHAMNIVKWWNTWK
;
A
#
# COMPACT_ATOMS: atom_id res chain seq x y z
N MET A 1 -15.72 -24.52 6.46
CA MET A 1 -15.24 -23.16 6.81
C MET A 1 -15.51 -22.25 5.63
N LYS A 2 -16.25 -21.13 5.80
CA LYS A 2 -16.29 -20.09 4.76
C LYS A 2 -14.86 -19.61 4.53
N SER A 3 -14.33 -19.64 3.31
CA SER A 3 -13.10 -18.92 3.01
C SER A 3 -13.47 -17.43 2.94
N PHE A 4 -12.85 -16.62 3.79
CA PHE A 4 -13.02 -15.16 3.77
C PHE A 4 -12.06 -14.55 2.74
N ASP A 5 -12.18 -14.95 1.48
CA ASP A 5 -11.38 -14.38 0.41
C ASP A 5 -12.05 -13.10 -0.15
N PRO A 6 -11.32 -11.97 -0.27
CA PRO A 6 -9.91 -11.81 0.04
C PRO A 6 -9.63 -11.56 1.53
N VAL A 7 -8.55 -12.15 2.04
CA VAL A 7 -7.99 -11.81 3.37
C VAL A 7 -7.16 -10.53 3.28
N PHE A 8 -7.13 -9.73 4.35
CA PHE A 8 -6.34 -8.51 4.43
C PHE A 8 -5.06 -8.71 5.25
N TYR A 9 -3.90 -8.41 4.67
CA TYR A 9 -2.63 -8.33 5.38
C TYR A 9 -2.24 -6.87 5.60
N LEU A 10 -2.36 -6.42 6.84
CA LEU A 10 -2.02 -5.06 7.28
C LEU A 10 -0.58 -5.04 7.78
N LYS A 11 0.34 -4.56 6.95
CA LYS A 11 1.75 -4.40 7.35
C LYS A 11 1.88 -3.12 8.17
N ILE A 12 2.53 -3.24 9.33
CA ILE A 12 2.74 -2.12 10.25
C ILE A 12 4.16 -2.18 10.85
N ASN A 13 4.76 -1.01 11.03
CA ASN A 13 6.09 -0.82 11.59
C ASN A 13 6.28 0.53 12.30
N ARG A 14 5.33 1.47 12.17
CA ARG A 14 5.36 2.84 12.68
C ARG A 14 4.52 3.03 13.94
N THR A 15 4.90 3.97 14.79
CA THR A 15 4.27 4.25 16.11
C THR A 15 3.79 5.71 16.25
N GLU A 16 3.87 6.47 15.18
CA GLU A 16 3.43 7.84 15.08
C GLU A 16 1.90 7.94 15.16
N TYR A 17 1.39 9.12 15.54
CA TYR A 17 -0.06 9.34 15.68
C TYR A 17 -0.83 9.03 14.40
N PHE A 18 -0.36 9.52 13.25
CA PHE A 18 -1.01 9.29 11.95
C PHE A 18 -1.04 7.80 11.58
N SER A 19 -0.09 7.00 12.06
CA SER A 19 -0.07 5.56 11.84
C SER A 19 -1.28 4.88 12.47
N PHE A 20 -1.66 5.27 13.68
CA PHE A 20 -2.86 4.74 14.33
C PHE A 20 -4.15 5.23 13.67
N LEU A 21 -4.18 6.44 13.12
CA LEU A 21 -5.29 6.92 12.30
C LEU A 21 -5.47 6.08 11.04
N CYS A 22 -4.38 5.78 10.32
CA CYS A 22 -4.41 4.90 9.15
C CYS A 22 -4.89 3.50 9.53
N ILE A 23 -4.33 2.93 10.61
CA ILE A 23 -4.70 1.58 11.06
C ILE A 23 -6.18 1.52 11.46
N GLN A 24 -6.69 2.49 12.21
CA GLN A 24 -8.11 2.52 12.59
C GLN A 24 -8.99 2.56 11.34
N HIS A 25 -8.67 3.45 10.39
CA HIS A 25 -9.44 3.55 9.17
C HIS A 25 -9.44 2.26 8.35
N TRP A 26 -8.30 1.56 8.26
CA TRP A 26 -8.23 0.25 7.62
C TRP A 26 -9.05 -0.82 8.32
N ILE A 27 -9.11 -0.81 9.65
CA ILE A 27 -9.98 -1.71 10.41
C ILE A 27 -11.44 -1.42 10.10
N ASP A 28 -11.85 -0.15 10.09
CA ASP A 28 -13.22 0.23 9.75
C ASP A 28 -13.61 -0.26 8.34
N ILE A 29 -12.70 -0.11 7.35
CA ILE A 29 -12.91 -0.60 5.98
C ILE A 29 -13.10 -2.13 5.93
N ILE A 30 -12.26 -2.86 6.64
CA ILE A 30 -12.30 -4.33 6.67
C ILE A 30 -13.59 -4.82 7.34
N GLU A 31 -14.04 -4.12 8.37
CA GLU A 31 -15.32 -4.39 9.03
C GLU A 31 -16.51 -4.16 8.09
N GLU A 32 -16.51 -3.07 7.32
CA GLU A 32 -17.54 -2.82 6.29
C GLU A 32 -17.58 -3.96 5.24
N LEU A 33 -16.43 -4.52 4.90
CA LEU A 33 -16.33 -5.65 3.98
C LEU A 33 -16.68 -7.01 4.62
N GLY A 34 -16.81 -7.07 5.95
CA GLY A 34 -16.94 -8.33 6.69
C GLY A 34 -15.77 -9.29 6.45
N ALA A 35 -14.58 -8.76 6.15
CA ALA A 35 -13.41 -9.53 5.73
C ALA A 35 -12.52 -9.93 6.92
N ASP A 36 -11.73 -10.97 6.72
CA ASP A 36 -10.76 -11.43 7.72
C ASP A 36 -9.40 -10.75 7.51
N PHE A 37 -8.64 -10.54 8.59
CA PHE A 37 -7.37 -9.81 8.52
C PHE A 37 -6.27 -10.38 9.41
N TYR A 38 -5.03 -10.00 9.07
CA TYR A 38 -3.82 -10.28 9.83
C TYR A 38 -2.94 -9.03 9.85
N PHE A 39 -2.48 -8.64 11.03
CA PHE A 39 -1.38 -7.69 11.15
C PHE A 39 -0.04 -8.40 10.91
N VAL A 40 0.75 -7.90 9.97
CA VAL A 40 2.16 -8.29 9.80
C VAL A 40 3.02 -7.31 10.60
N CYS A 41 3.48 -7.76 11.77
CA CYS A 41 4.23 -6.91 12.70
C CYS A 41 5.31 -7.70 13.45
N ASP A 42 6.54 -7.19 13.39
CA ASP A 42 7.69 -7.77 14.09
C ASP A 42 7.88 -7.22 15.51
N LYS A 43 7.47 -5.96 15.75
CA LYS A 43 7.65 -5.24 17.02
C LYS A 43 6.57 -5.60 18.03
N ARG A 44 6.93 -6.03 19.24
CA ARG A 44 5.96 -6.42 20.28
C ARG A 44 5.26 -5.20 20.88
N GLU A 45 6.02 -4.13 21.07
CA GLU A 45 5.57 -2.87 21.65
C GLU A 45 4.48 -2.26 20.77
N LEU A 46 4.68 -2.24 19.44
CA LEU A 46 3.67 -1.77 18.49
C LEU A 46 2.39 -2.62 18.53
N LYS A 47 2.48 -3.95 18.67
CA LYS A 47 1.29 -4.81 18.81
C LYS A 47 0.46 -4.42 20.03
N ASN A 48 1.13 -4.19 21.16
CA ASN A 48 0.47 -3.79 22.39
C ASN A 48 -0.20 -2.41 22.22
N GLU A 49 0.46 -1.47 21.55
CA GLU A 49 -0.12 -0.15 21.28
C GLU A 49 -1.32 -0.23 20.34
N VAL A 50 -1.27 -1.06 19.29
CA VAL A 50 -2.41 -1.31 18.41
C VAL A 50 -3.60 -1.87 19.20
N LEU A 51 -3.37 -2.90 20.02
CA LEU A 51 -4.43 -3.50 20.83
C LEU A 51 -5.03 -2.54 21.87
N LYS A 52 -4.30 -1.50 22.29
CA LYS A 52 -4.78 -0.49 23.23
C LYS A 52 -5.51 0.67 22.56
N LYS A 53 -5.07 1.09 21.36
CA LYS A 53 -5.50 2.34 20.72
C LYS A 53 -6.55 2.13 19.64
N ILE A 54 -6.54 0.97 18.99
CA ILE A 54 -7.44 0.67 17.89
C ILE A 54 -8.70 0.00 18.44
N HIS A 55 -9.84 0.46 17.94
CA HIS A 55 -11.15 -0.03 18.29
C HIS A 55 -11.52 -1.12 17.30
N PHE A 56 -11.73 -2.33 17.81
CA PHE A 56 -12.10 -3.50 17.02
C PHE A 56 -13.52 -3.93 17.38
N LYS A 57 -14.42 -3.98 16.41
CA LYS A 57 -15.72 -4.66 16.58
C LYS A 57 -15.53 -6.17 16.61
N ASN A 58 -14.56 -6.69 15.85
CA ASN A 58 -14.18 -8.11 15.85
C ASN A 58 -13.03 -8.38 16.85
N PRO A 59 -13.26 -9.15 17.93
CA PRO A 59 -12.21 -9.42 18.92
C PRO A 59 -11.10 -10.37 18.42
N ASN A 60 -11.28 -11.04 17.28
CA ASN A 60 -10.31 -11.99 16.73
C ASN A 60 -9.14 -11.29 16.00
N VAL A 61 -8.38 -10.49 16.75
CA VAL A 61 -7.24 -9.74 16.22
C VAL A 61 -6.03 -10.66 16.09
N LYS A 62 -5.55 -10.86 14.86
CA LYS A 62 -4.45 -11.78 14.55
C LYS A 62 -3.17 -11.05 14.18
N PHE A 63 -2.06 -11.46 14.77
CA PHE A 63 -0.73 -10.94 14.45
C PHE A 63 0.19 -12.07 13.96
N ILE A 64 0.85 -11.83 12.83
CA ILE A 64 1.92 -12.68 12.33
C ILE A 64 3.24 -11.89 12.29
N LYS A 65 4.35 -12.59 12.51
CA LYS A 65 5.70 -12.01 12.33
C LYS A 65 6.17 -12.26 10.91
N SER A 66 7.04 -11.39 10.42
CA SER A 66 7.71 -11.58 9.14
C SER A 66 8.49 -12.90 9.14
N LYS A 67 8.31 -13.70 8.10
CA LYS A 67 8.94 -15.00 7.93
C LYS A 67 10.40 -14.84 7.50
N LYS A 68 11.30 -14.76 8.49
CA LYS A 68 12.76 -14.64 8.28
C LYS A 68 13.50 -15.98 8.22
N TYR A 69 13.03 -16.99 8.97
CA TYR A 69 13.70 -18.28 9.16
C TYR A 69 12.74 -19.50 9.08
N GLY A 70 13.28 -20.68 8.74
CA GLY A 70 12.58 -21.98 8.67
C GLY A 70 12.23 -22.45 7.25
N GLY A 71 11.99 -23.76 7.09
CA GLY A 71 11.76 -24.44 5.81
C GLY A 71 10.72 -23.72 4.92
N GLY A 72 11.05 -23.50 3.65
CA GLY A 72 10.22 -22.77 2.68
C GLY A 72 10.88 -21.61 1.92
N GLY A 73 12.12 -21.22 2.26
CA GLY A 73 13.01 -20.48 1.35
C GLY A 73 12.87 -18.95 1.24
N VAL A 74 12.15 -18.25 2.13
CA VAL A 74 12.00 -16.78 2.00
C VAL A 74 13.33 -16.03 2.13
N LYS A 75 14.25 -16.48 2.99
CA LYS A 75 15.58 -15.85 3.16
C LYS A 75 16.40 -15.82 1.86
N SER A 76 16.42 -16.93 1.12
CA SER A 76 17.15 -17.01 -0.15
C SER A 76 16.50 -16.15 -1.24
N ILE A 77 15.16 -16.08 -1.25
CA ILE A 77 14.40 -15.20 -2.14
C ILE A 77 14.79 -13.74 -1.87
N VAL A 78 14.77 -13.31 -0.60
CA VAL A 78 15.10 -11.92 -0.22
C VAL A 78 16.50 -11.53 -0.65
N LYS A 79 17.49 -12.42 -0.49
CA LYS A 79 18.88 -12.16 -0.93
C LYS A 79 18.98 -11.83 -2.43
N ASN A 80 18.09 -12.39 -3.25
CA ASN A 80 18.09 -12.23 -4.70
C ASN A 80 17.19 -11.07 -5.18
N ILE A 81 16.48 -10.43 -4.25
CA ILE A 81 15.51 -9.36 -4.53
C ILE A 81 15.96 -8.03 -3.91
N ALA A 82 16.26 -8.03 -2.61
CA ALA A 82 16.40 -6.80 -1.84
C ALA A 82 17.85 -6.44 -1.54
N THR A 83 18.16 -5.14 -1.58
CA THR A 83 19.37 -4.57 -0.98
C THR A 83 19.16 -4.33 0.52
N GLN A 84 20.26 -4.08 1.24
CA GLN A 84 20.33 -4.05 2.70
C GLN A 84 19.21 -3.21 3.36
N ASN A 85 18.93 -2.03 2.83
CA ASN A 85 17.94 -1.09 3.37
C ASN A 85 16.49 -1.61 3.28
N TRP A 86 16.22 -2.53 2.35
CA TRP A 86 14.87 -2.99 2.02
C TRP A 86 14.58 -4.43 2.44
N ILE A 87 15.54 -5.10 3.10
CA ILE A 87 15.40 -6.49 3.54
C ILE A 87 14.16 -6.70 4.42
N ASN A 88 13.95 -5.85 5.43
CA ASN A 88 12.83 -6.02 6.37
C ASN A 88 11.48 -5.78 5.70
N ALA A 89 11.36 -4.74 4.86
CA ALA A 89 10.15 -4.49 4.08
C ALA A 89 9.85 -5.69 3.16
N THR A 90 10.86 -6.17 2.44
CA THR A 90 10.73 -7.32 1.54
C THR A 90 10.28 -8.58 2.28
N TYR A 91 10.80 -8.85 3.48
CA TYR A 91 10.30 -9.94 4.32
C TYR A 91 8.82 -9.77 4.67
N ALA A 92 8.39 -8.57 5.06
CA ALA A 92 6.99 -8.32 5.39
C ALA A 92 6.06 -8.60 4.20
N HIS A 93 6.40 -8.10 3.00
CA HIS A 93 5.63 -8.38 1.80
C HIS A 93 5.62 -9.87 1.46
N LEU A 94 6.77 -10.54 1.38
CA LEU A 94 6.84 -11.97 1.03
C LEU A 94 6.14 -12.88 2.06
N THR A 95 6.04 -12.43 3.31
CA THR A 95 5.29 -13.14 4.35
C THR A 95 3.80 -13.25 3.99
N THR A 96 3.22 -12.24 3.36
CA THR A 96 1.80 -12.27 2.93
C THR A 96 1.57 -13.36 1.88
N PHE A 97 2.44 -13.46 0.86
CA PHE A 97 2.39 -14.51 -0.16
C PHE A 97 2.62 -15.90 0.44
N TRP A 98 3.63 -16.04 1.30
CA TRP A 98 3.91 -17.32 1.96
C TRP A 98 2.76 -17.78 2.85
N HIS A 99 2.19 -16.86 3.66
CA HIS A 99 1.07 -17.16 4.54
C HIS A 99 -0.17 -17.52 3.72
N ALA A 100 -0.47 -16.74 2.67
CA ALA A 100 -1.57 -17.02 1.76
C ALA A 100 -1.46 -18.42 1.14
N GLN A 101 -0.29 -18.78 0.60
CA GLN A 101 -0.04 -20.12 0.05
C GLN A 101 -0.19 -21.22 1.11
N LYS A 102 0.39 -21.02 2.30
CA LYS A 102 0.38 -22.03 3.38
C LYS A 102 -1.04 -22.35 3.85
N TYR A 103 -1.92 -21.35 3.92
CA TYR A 103 -3.28 -21.49 4.43
C TYR A 103 -4.34 -21.56 3.32
N GLY A 104 -3.92 -21.66 2.05
CA GLY A 104 -4.82 -21.88 0.92
C GLY A 104 -5.68 -20.67 0.52
N HIS A 105 -5.29 -19.46 0.90
CA HIS A 105 -5.98 -18.22 0.52
C HIS A 105 -5.78 -17.93 -0.98
N GLN A 106 -6.90 -17.91 -1.71
CA GLN A 106 -6.90 -17.76 -3.17
C GLN A 106 -6.69 -16.30 -3.60
N SER A 107 -7.03 -15.35 -2.75
CA SER A 107 -6.75 -13.94 -2.98
C SER A 107 -6.58 -13.17 -1.68
N PHE A 108 -5.87 -12.06 -1.74
CA PHE A 108 -5.64 -11.22 -0.55
C PHE A 108 -5.32 -9.79 -0.93
N TYR A 109 -5.51 -8.89 0.04
CA TYR A 109 -5.01 -7.52 0.00
C TYR A 109 -3.70 -7.40 0.77
N ASN A 110 -2.71 -6.77 0.16
CA ASN A 110 -1.40 -6.49 0.74
C ASN A 110 -1.26 -4.98 0.99
N ILE A 111 -1.43 -4.55 2.24
CA ILE A 111 -1.67 -3.15 2.59
C ILE A 111 -0.55 -2.59 3.48
N ASP A 112 0.06 -1.48 3.08
CA ASP A 112 0.94 -0.68 3.95
C ASP A 112 0.09 0.18 4.88
N ALA A 113 -0.39 -0.43 5.96
CA ALA A 113 -1.53 0.05 6.73
C ALA A 113 -1.20 1.19 7.71
N ASP A 114 0.08 1.43 7.98
CA ASP A 114 0.54 2.45 8.91
C ASP A 114 0.96 3.76 8.23
N ASP A 115 0.94 3.82 6.90
CA ASP A 115 1.25 5.03 6.17
C ASP A 115 0.39 5.30 4.91
N THR A 116 -0.55 4.42 4.56
CA THR A 116 -1.51 4.66 3.48
C THR A 116 -2.92 4.91 3.99
N MET A 117 -3.61 5.90 3.42
CA MET A 117 -4.95 6.27 3.82
C MET A 117 -5.77 6.79 2.64
N PHE A 118 -6.95 6.19 2.43
CA PHE A 118 -8.00 6.83 1.64
C PHE A 118 -8.60 7.97 2.45
N VAL A 119 -8.75 9.14 1.85
CA VAL A 119 -9.46 10.24 2.52
C VAL A 119 -10.92 10.15 2.13
N CYS A 120 -11.65 9.15 2.61
CA CYS A 120 -13.10 9.03 2.44
C CYS A 120 -13.67 7.96 3.39
N ASP A 121 -15.00 7.93 3.53
CA ASP A 121 -15.67 7.00 4.44
C ASP A 121 -15.35 5.53 4.13
N ALA A 122 -15.25 4.72 5.18
CA ALA A 122 -14.92 3.30 5.10
C ALA A 122 -15.82 2.53 4.11
N SER A 123 -17.13 2.85 4.07
CA SER A 123 -18.09 2.23 3.16
C SER A 123 -17.82 2.56 1.68
N LYS A 124 -17.37 3.78 1.37
CA LYS A 124 -16.97 4.18 0.01
C LYS A 124 -15.69 3.45 -0.39
N VAL A 125 -14.73 3.34 0.53
CA VAL A 125 -13.48 2.61 0.28
C VAL A 125 -13.74 1.11 0.10
N ALA A 126 -14.62 0.52 0.90
CA ALA A 126 -15.06 -0.87 0.72
C ALA A 126 -15.54 -1.10 -0.72
N LYS A 127 -16.42 -0.22 -1.23
CA LYS A 127 -16.87 -0.25 -2.63
C LYS A 127 -15.72 -0.09 -3.64
N ILE A 128 -14.74 0.78 -3.39
CA ILE A 128 -13.53 0.90 -4.24
C ILE A 128 -12.82 -0.45 -4.34
N LEU A 129 -12.58 -1.11 -3.21
CA LEU A 129 -11.84 -2.37 -3.15
C LEU A 129 -12.64 -3.53 -3.77
N GLU A 130 -13.97 -3.57 -3.59
CA GLU A 130 -14.83 -4.54 -4.28
C GLU A 130 -14.78 -4.38 -5.80
N VAL A 131 -14.82 -3.14 -6.30
CA VAL A 131 -14.71 -2.84 -7.73
C VAL A 131 -13.33 -3.17 -8.26
N ALA A 132 -12.26 -2.81 -7.53
CA ALA A 132 -10.89 -3.13 -7.92
C ALA A 132 -10.67 -4.65 -8.01
N LYS A 133 -11.15 -5.41 -7.02
CA LYS A 133 -11.13 -6.88 -7.05
C LYS A 133 -11.93 -7.42 -8.23
N SER A 134 -13.18 -6.98 -8.40
CA SER A 134 -14.06 -7.47 -9.48
C SER A 134 -13.47 -7.18 -10.86
N TYR A 135 -12.82 -6.04 -11.03
CA TYR A 135 -12.09 -5.70 -12.24
C TYR A 135 -10.88 -6.62 -12.43
N ALA A 136 -10.04 -6.79 -11.42
CA ALA A 136 -8.89 -7.69 -11.48
C ALA A 136 -9.29 -9.14 -11.82
N ASP A 137 -10.37 -9.64 -11.22
CA ASP A 137 -10.88 -10.99 -11.50
C ASP A 137 -11.39 -11.11 -12.93
N LYS A 138 -12.16 -10.12 -13.41
CA LYS A 138 -12.69 -10.10 -14.78
C LYS A 138 -11.59 -10.13 -15.84
N TYR A 139 -10.49 -9.41 -15.61
CA TYR A 139 -9.36 -9.32 -16.54
C TYR A 139 -8.19 -10.25 -16.17
N GLU A 140 -8.40 -11.13 -15.19
CA GLU A 140 -7.43 -12.11 -14.69
C GLU A 140 -6.06 -11.53 -14.29
N PHE A 141 -6.06 -10.33 -13.71
CA PHE A 141 -4.86 -9.74 -13.13
C PHE A 141 -4.42 -10.54 -11.90
N LYS A 142 -3.12 -10.73 -11.77
CA LYS A 142 -2.50 -11.46 -10.66
C LYS A 142 -2.03 -10.52 -9.55
N ALA A 143 -1.66 -9.29 -9.91
CA ALA A 143 -1.46 -8.19 -8.97
C ALA A 143 -2.07 -6.91 -9.53
N PHE A 144 -2.86 -6.21 -8.72
CA PHE A 144 -3.53 -4.98 -9.10
C PHE A 144 -3.41 -3.94 -7.99
N SER A 145 -2.61 -2.91 -8.22
CA SER A 145 -2.20 -1.95 -7.18
C SER A 145 -2.78 -0.57 -7.40
N LEU A 146 -3.24 0.07 -6.32
CA LEU A 146 -3.30 1.52 -6.24
C LEU A 146 -1.88 2.02 -5.97
N ASP A 147 -1.11 2.17 -7.04
CA ASP A 147 0.29 2.59 -6.98
C ASP A 147 0.37 4.11 -6.83
N MET A 148 0.77 4.55 -5.64
CA MET A 148 0.90 5.98 -5.30
C MET A 148 2.10 6.68 -5.95
N HIS A 149 2.94 5.94 -6.67
CA HIS A 149 4.20 6.41 -7.25
C HIS A 149 4.21 6.34 -8.79
N VAL A 150 3.31 5.58 -9.42
CA VAL A 150 3.28 5.34 -10.88
C VAL A 150 3.35 6.62 -11.71
N SER A 151 2.60 7.66 -11.30
CA SER A 151 2.58 8.94 -12.03
C SER A 151 3.89 9.70 -11.87
N GLN A 152 4.46 9.70 -10.66
CA GLN A 152 5.74 10.36 -10.36
C GLN A 152 6.88 9.73 -11.19
N PHE A 153 6.87 8.41 -11.34
CA PHE A 153 7.85 7.67 -12.13
C PHE A 153 7.46 7.49 -13.60
N ARG A 154 6.39 8.13 -14.08
CA ARG A 154 5.92 8.07 -15.47
C ARG A 154 5.78 6.62 -15.98
N ASN A 155 5.14 5.76 -15.19
CA ASN A 155 4.92 4.33 -15.47
C ASN A 155 6.18 3.45 -15.54
N ARG A 156 7.34 3.94 -15.09
CA ARG A 156 8.61 3.18 -15.10
C ARG A 156 8.85 2.35 -13.84
N HIS A 157 7.97 2.50 -12.85
CA HIS A 157 8.01 1.83 -11.57
C HIS A 157 6.61 1.33 -11.26
N TRP A 158 6.54 0.17 -10.62
CA TRP A 158 5.34 -0.39 -10.02
C TRP A 158 5.59 -0.61 -8.54
N SER A 159 4.72 -0.14 -7.67
CA SER A 159 4.85 -0.29 -6.22
C SER A 159 3.72 -1.06 -5.56
N PHE A 160 4.07 -1.75 -4.48
CA PHE A 160 3.11 -2.10 -3.46
C PHE A 160 2.62 -0.83 -2.75
N GLY A 161 1.44 -0.93 -2.18
CA GLY A 161 0.83 0.09 -1.32
C GLY A 161 -0.50 -0.44 -0.85
N ILE A 162 -1.47 -0.45 -1.76
CA ILE A 162 -2.77 -1.10 -1.61
C ILE A 162 -2.95 -2.02 -2.81
N THR A 163 -2.64 -3.29 -2.61
CA THR A 163 -2.52 -4.23 -3.72
C THR A 163 -3.44 -5.42 -3.52
N TYR A 164 -4.34 -5.62 -4.47
CA TYR A 164 -5.06 -6.88 -4.61
C TYR A 164 -4.14 -7.91 -5.28
N ILE A 165 -4.02 -9.08 -4.66
CA ILE A 165 -3.27 -10.22 -5.17
C ILE A 165 -4.23 -11.37 -5.42
N ASN A 166 -4.16 -11.92 -6.63
CA ASN A 166 -4.86 -13.14 -7.01
C ASN A 166 -3.83 -14.29 -7.11
N ASN A 167 -3.94 -15.24 -6.19
CA ASN A 167 -3.11 -16.46 -6.15
C ASN A 167 -3.75 -17.62 -6.91
N LYS A 168 -5.01 -17.49 -7.33
CA LYS A 168 -5.73 -18.56 -8.01
C LYS A 168 -4.99 -18.90 -9.30
N ASP A 169 -4.54 -20.15 -9.36
CA ASP A 169 -3.79 -20.71 -10.49
C ASP A 169 -2.51 -19.92 -10.84
N PHE A 170 -1.93 -19.19 -9.88
CA PHE A 170 -0.70 -18.41 -10.08
C PHE A 170 0.22 -18.48 -8.86
N ASP A 171 1.28 -19.28 -8.96
CA ASP A 171 2.20 -19.54 -7.85
C ASP A 171 3.29 -18.47 -7.75
N TRP A 172 2.94 -17.36 -7.08
CA TRP A 172 3.88 -16.28 -6.76
C TRP A 172 5.13 -16.77 -6.03
N MET A 173 4.97 -17.69 -5.08
CA MET A 173 6.09 -18.18 -4.29
C MET A 173 7.07 -19.00 -5.14
N LYS A 174 6.58 -19.74 -6.15
CA LYS A 174 7.44 -20.39 -7.14
C LYS A 174 8.20 -19.37 -7.97
N ILE A 175 7.53 -18.34 -8.51
CA ILE A 175 8.18 -17.26 -9.30
C ILE A 175 9.31 -16.62 -8.49
N PHE A 176 9.05 -16.29 -7.22
CA PHE A 176 10.05 -15.71 -6.34
C PHE A 176 11.22 -16.66 -6.04
N LYS A 177 10.95 -17.96 -5.87
CA LYS A 177 11.99 -18.99 -5.66
C LYS A 177 12.83 -19.21 -6.90
N ASP A 178 12.24 -19.12 -8.10
CA ASP A 178 12.92 -19.40 -9.36
C ASP A 178 13.92 -18.30 -9.72
N ASN A 179 13.78 -17.08 -9.17
CA ASN A 179 14.80 -16.05 -9.25
C ASN A 179 16.03 -16.38 -8.35
N LYS A 180 17.10 -16.90 -8.98
CA LYS A 180 18.30 -17.39 -8.28
C LYS A 180 19.41 -16.36 -8.07
N ASN A 181 19.33 -15.19 -8.69
CA ASN A 181 20.38 -14.18 -8.63
C ASN A 181 19.81 -12.74 -8.71
N THR A 182 20.69 -11.75 -8.76
CA THR A 182 20.36 -10.32 -8.81
C THR A 182 20.57 -9.69 -10.19
N ASP A 183 20.74 -10.49 -11.26
CA ASP A 183 21.09 -10.00 -12.60
C ASP A 183 20.02 -9.05 -13.16
N TRP A 184 18.76 -9.29 -12.82
CA TRP A 184 17.63 -8.43 -13.19
C TRP A 184 17.82 -6.96 -12.79
N GLN A 185 18.60 -6.69 -11.74
CA GLN A 185 18.89 -5.34 -11.26
C GLN A 185 19.74 -4.53 -12.24
N ASN A 186 20.57 -5.20 -13.06
CA ASN A 186 21.49 -4.53 -13.98
C ASN A 186 20.75 -3.67 -15.02
N LYS A 187 19.51 -4.04 -15.37
CA LYS A 187 18.60 -3.25 -16.22
C LYS A 187 18.30 -1.86 -15.64
N TYR A 188 18.37 -1.71 -14.32
CA TYR A 188 17.90 -0.51 -13.62
C TYR A 188 19.02 0.31 -12.98
N LYS A 189 20.15 -0.31 -12.64
CA LYS A 189 21.30 0.33 -11.94
C LYS A 189 21.83 1.59 -12.63
N ALA A 190 21.94 1.57 -13.95
CA ALA A 190 22.55 2.67 -14.69
C ALA A 190 21.73 3.97 -14.63
N ASN A 191 20.39 3.88 -14.58
CA ASN A 191 19.52 5.01 -14.87
C ASN A 191 18.46 5.29 -13.81
N TYR A 192 18.23 4.38 -12.85
CA TYR A 192 17.05 4.47 -11.98
C TYR A 192 17.34 4.30 -10.49
N CYS A 193 18.05 3.26 -10.07
CA CYS A 193 18.19 2.95 -8.65
C CYS A 193 19.40 2.09 -8.35
N ASN A 194 20.02 2.29 -7.18
CA ASN A 194 21.03 1.40 -6.62
C ASN A 194 20.56 0.63 -5.38
N ASP A 195 19.32 0.91 -4.92
CA ASP A 195 18.71 0.33 -3.74
C ASP A 195 17.40 -0.38 -4.09
N PHE A 196 17.48 -1.69 -4.28
CA PHE A 196 16.38 -2.50 -4.79
C PHE A 196 15.53 -3.09 -3.67
N ASN A 197 14.22 -3.04 -3.86
CA ASN A 197 13.21 -3.64 -2.99
C ASN A 197 12.30 -4.57 -3.81
N LEU A 198 11.24 -5.08 -3.18
CA LEU A 198 10.27 -5.93 -3.87
C LEU A 198 9.51 -5.18 -4.98
N ASP A 199 9.26 -3.87 -4.84
CA ASP A 199 8.59 -3.05 -5.87
C ASP A 199 9.36 -3.09 -7.20
N TRP A 200 10.67 -2.86 -7.15
CA TRP A 200 11.53 -2.95 -8.33
C TRP A 200 11.56 -4.35 -8.94
N PHE A 201 11.49 -5.39 -8.11
CA PHE A 201 11.40 -6.74 -8.62
C PHE A 201 10.05 -7.01 -9.29
N LEU A 202 8.94 -6.53 -8.74
CA LEU A 202 7.63 -6.61 -9.39
C LEU A 202 7.56 -5.75 -10.65
N THR A 203 8.26 -4.62 -10.69
CA THR A 203 8.48 -3.83 -11.92
C THR A 203 9.17 -4.66 -12.99
N HIS A 204 10.20 -5.43 -12.62
CA HIS A 204 10.82 -6.40 -13.52
C HIS A 204 9.86 -7.51 -13.96
N LEU A 205 9.13 -8.13 -13.03
CA LEU A 205 8.16 -9.17 -13.35
C LEU A 205 7.03 -8.65 -14.25
N ARG A 206 6.59 -7.39 -14.10
CA ARG A 206 5.58 -6.76 -14.96
C ARG A 206 6.01 -6.74 -16.42
N THR A 207 7.31 -6.61 -16.70
CA THR A 207 7.81 -6.67 -18.09
C THR A 207 7.80 -8.07 -18.68
N ILE A 208 7.81 -9.11 -17.84
CA ILE A 208 7.77 -10.54 -18.22
C ILE A 208 6.32 -11.04 -18.33
N TYR A 209 5.51 -10.73 -17.32
CA TYR A 209 4.11 -11.16 -17.17
C TYR A 209 3.15 -10.04 -17.54
N GLN A 210 3.37 -9.41 -18.70
CA GLN A 210 2.57 -8.30 -19.21
C GLN A 210 1.06 -8.58 -19.08
N ASN A 211 0.26 -7.55 -18.79
CA ASN A 211 -1.19 -7.65 -18.58
C ASN A 211 -1.62 -8.54 -17.40
N LYS A 212 -0.69 -9.02 -16.55
CA LYS A 212 -1.00 -9.73 -15.29
C LYS A 212 -0.65 -8.91 -14.05
N ILE A 213 0.16 -7.87 -14.19
CA ILE A 213 0.56 -6.96 -13.10
C ILE A 213 0.19 -5.55 -13.54
N GLU A 214 -0.88 -5.02 -12.96
CA GLU A 214 -1.44 -3.74 -13.39
C GLU A 214 -1.63 -2.76 -12.24
N THR A 215 -1.94 -1.53 -12.64
CA THR A 215 -2.12 -0.40 -11.75
C THR A 215 -3.47 0.25 -12.04
N PHE A 216 -4.14 0.72 -10.99
CA PHE A 216 -5.32 1.55 -11.12
C PHE A 216 -5.22 2.88 -10.37
N TYR A 217 -6.11 3.79 -10.72
CA TYR A 217 -6.45 4.96 -9.93
C TYR A 217 -7.97 5.07 -9.83
N VAL A 218 -8.45 5.82 -8.84
CA VAL A 218 -9.88 6.04 -8.62
C VAL A 218 -10.23 7.48 -8.93
N GLN A 219 -11.17 7.70 -9.86
CA GLN A 219 -11.61 9.04 -10.22
C GLN A 219 -12.09 9.82 -8.98
N ASN A 220 -11.60 11.06 -8.84
CA ASN A 220 -11.87 12.01 -7.76
C ASN A 220 -11.38 11.61 -6.36
N LEU A 221 -10.54 10.59 -6.25
CA LEU A 221 -9.99 10.19 -4.95
C LEU A 221 -8.91 11.15 -4.47
N ILE A 222 -8.99 11.53 -3.19
CA ILE A 222 -7.87 12.06 -2.40
C ILE A 222 -7.26 10.91 -1.59
N PHE A 223 -5.97 10.72 -1.76
CA PHE A 223 -5.19 9.66 -1.13
C PHE A 223 -4.00 10.28 -0.39
N ILE A 224 -3.67 9.74 0.79
CA ILE A 224 -2.51 10.18 1.56
C ILE A 224 -1.54 9.02 1.71
N HIS A 225 -0.29 9.26 1.33
CA HIS A 225 0.87 8.49 1.75
C HIS A 225 1.67 9.29 2.76
N TRP A 226 1.61 8.90 4.02
CA TRP A 226 2.29 9.59 5.11
C TRP A 226 3.80 9.29 5.03
N ALA A 227 4.58 10.27 4.60
CA ALA A 227 6.03 10.25 4.72
C ALA A 227 6.48 11.19 5.85
N THR A 228 7.71 11.04 6.31
CA THR A 228 8.32 12.04 7.21
C THR A 228 8.41 13.39 6.47
N LEU A 229 7.91 14.45 7.12
CA LEU A 229 7.81 15.83 6.60
C LEU A 229 9.13 16.43 6.10
N PHE A 230 10.27 15.88 6.53
CA PHE A 230 11.62 16.34 6.15
C PHE A 230 12.20 15.65 4.92
N CYS A 231 11.48 14.74 4.29
CA CYS A 231 11.90 14.16 3.02
C CYS A 231 11.58 15.10 1.86
N LYS A 232 12.45 15.12 0.82
CA LYS A 232 12.20 15.77 -0.48
C LYS A 232 10.84 15.42 -1.12
N HIS A 233 10.18 14.38 -0.60
CA HIS A 233 8.91 13.83 -1.05
C HIS A 233 7.68 14.34 -0.29
N ALA A 234 7.81 15.19 0.74
CA ALA A 234 6.68 15.68 1.54
C ALA A 234 5.59 16.38 0.71
N GLY A 235 5.98 17.06 -0.38
CA GLY A 235 5.03 17.69 -1.30
C GLY A 235 4.10 16.71 -2.02
N TYR A 236 4.48 15.43 -2.13
CA TYR A 236 3.73 14.39 -2.84
C TYR A 236 2.90 13.49 -1.90
N MET A 237 2.86 13.79 -0.60
CA MET A 237 2.14 12.98 0.39
C MET A 237 0.64 12.94 0.12
N VAL A 238 0.04 14.09 -0.19
CA VAL A 238 -1.38 14.21 -0.54
C VAL A 238 -1.51 14.17 -2.05
N GLN A 239 -2.32 13.25 -2.54
CA GLN A 239 -2.51 13.00 -3.96
C GLN A 239 -3.99 13.09 -4.28
N LYS A 240 -4.34 13.82 -5.34
CA LYS A 240 -5.70 13.89 -5.86
C LYS A 240 -5.71 13.42 -7.30
N SER A 241 -6.48 12.39 -7.61
CA SER A 241 -6.62 11.91 -8.98
C SER A 241 -7.95 12.34 -9.58
N SER A 242 -7.93 13.04 -10.71
CA SER A 242 -9.13 13.48 -11.42
C SER A 242 -8.83 13.76 -12.89
N ASN A 243 -9.68 13.32 -13.80
CA ASN A 243 -9.60 13.62 -15.23
C ASN A 243 -8.25 13.23 -15.85
N ALA A 244 -7.74 12.04 -15.49
CA ALA A 244 -6.43 11.53 -15.90
C ALA A 244 -5.25 12.43 -15.48
N ILE A 245 -5.43 13.25 -14.45
CA ILE A 245 -4.39 14.09 -13.85
C ILE A 245 -4.25 13.73 -12.37
N MET A 246 -3.02 13.49 -11.96
CA MET A 246 -2.62 13.41 -10.56
C MET A 246 -2.17 14.79 -10.10
N THR A 247 -2.81 15.33 -9.08
CA THR A 247 -2.47 16.62 -8.47
C THR A 247 -1.85 16.37 -7.09
N TYR A 248 -0.83 17.15 -6.75
CA TYR A 248 -0.13 17.12 -5.46
C TYR A 248 -0.33 18.45 -4.72
N PRO A 249 -1.40 18.60 -3.93
CA PRO A 249 -1.80 19.90 -3.37
C PRO A 249 -0.74 20.53 -2.46
N LEU A 250 -0.03 19.72 -1.66
CA LEU A 250 1.03 20.24 -0.81
C LEU A 250 2.20 20.77 -1.64
N PHE A 251 2.58 20.07 -2.71
CA PHE A 251 3.59 20.57 -3.64
C PHE A 251 3.18 21.92 -4.25
N ALA A 252 1.92 22.06 -4.68
CA ALA A 252 1.36 23.30 -5.23
C ALA A 252 1.37 24.47 -4.23
N TYR A 253 1.23 24.16 -2.93
CA TYR A 253 1.24 25.15 -1.87
C TYR A 253 2.66 25.67 -1.55
N PHE A 254 3.65 24.76 -1.49
CA PHE A 254 5.02 25.11 -1.09
C PHE A 254 5.89 25.64 -2.24
N ARG A 255 5.48 25.51 -3.51
CA ARG A 255 6.28 25.87 -4.69
C ARG A 255 5.60 26.97 -5.51
N ALA A 256 6.41 27.87 -6.07
CA ALA A 256 5.95 28.91 -6.97
C ALA A 256 5.40 28.35 -8.31
N ASP A 257 5.97 27.23 -8.78
CA ASP A 257 5.53 26.57 -10.02
C ASP A 257 4.45 25.52 -9.74
N LYS A 258 3.20 25.93 -9.98
CA LYS A 258 2.01 25.09 -9.78
C LYS A 258 1.85 24.02 -10.85
N GLU A 259 2.48 24.14 -12.02
CA GLU A 259 2.31 23.15 -13.09
C GLU A 259 3.07 21.87 -12.78
N LEU A 260 4.20 21.96 -12.07
CA LEU A 260 4.91 20.80 -11.54
C LEU A 260 4.12 20.00 -10.48
N SER A 261 3.06 20.58 -9.92
CA SER A 261 2.16 19.86 -9.00
C SER A 261 1.13 18.98 -9.70
N LYS A 262 1.03 19.06 -11.03
CA LYS A 262 0.09 18.29 -11.84
C LYS A 262 0.87 17.37 -12.77
N VAL A 263 0.60 16.08 -12.69
CA VAL A 263 1.24 15.06 -13.52
C VAL A 263 0.16 14.27 -14.24
N LYS A 264 0.33 14.08 -15.54
CA LYS A 264 -0.58 13.23 -16.32
C LYS A 264 -0.49 11.79 -15.79
N ILE A 265 -1.63 11.20 -15.48
CA ILE A 265 -1.72 9.78 -15.18
C ILE A 265 -1.43 9.02 -16.49
N PRO A 266 -0.47 8.08 -16.51
CA PRO A 266 -0.15 7.31 -17.72
C PRO A 266 -1.40 6.60 -18.27
N ASN A 267 -1.53 6.55 -19.60
CA ASN A 267 -2.73 6.00 -20.26
C ASN A 267 -2.95 4.52 -19.95
N GLU A 268 -1.89 3.81 -19.57
CA GLU A 268 -1.92 2.39 -19.21
C GLU A 268 -2.49 2.15 -17.80
N VAL A 269 -2.59 3.20 -16.97
CA VAL A 269 -3.18 3.07 -15.63
C VAL A 269 -4.70 3.03 -15.75
N ILE A 270 -5.29 1.99 -15.19
CA ILE A 270 -6.73 1.74 -15.29
C ILE A 270 -7.51 2.72 -14.41
N LYS A 271 -8.46 3.45 -15.01
CA LYS A 271 -9.40 4.30 -14.27
C LYS A 271 -10.52 3.44 -13.69
N LEU A 272 -10.71 3.50 -12.37
CA LEU A 272 -11.93 3.06 -11.71
C LEU A 272 -12.80 4.27 -11.40
N ASP A 273 -14.06 4.23 -11.84
CA ASP A 273 -15.02 5.31 -11.63
C ASP A 273 -16.24 4.74 -10.90
N ILE A 274 -16.34 5.04 -9.61
CA ILE A 274 -17.38 4.50 -8.73
C ILE A 274 -18.45 5.54 -8.35
N GLY A 275 -18.42 6.70 -9.01
CA GLY A 275 -19.25 7.86 -8.66
C GLY A 275 -18.78 8.59 -7.40
N LEU A 276 -17.50 8.49 -7.04
CA LEU A 276 -16.91 9.23 -5.93
C LEU A 276 -16.87 10.72 -6.27
N SER A 277 -17.39 11.55 -5.37
CA SER A 277 -17.27 13.01 -5.48
C SER A 277 -16.06 13.51 -4.71
N GLU A 278 -15.47 14.60 -5.15
CA GLU A 278 -14.38 15.24 -4.38
C GLU A 278 -14.86 15.71 -3.00
N SER A 279 -16.12 16.14 -2.89
CA SER A 279 -16.73 16.52 -1.62
C SER A 279 -16.75 15.37 -0.60
N ASP A 280 -16.89 14.13 -1.04
CA ASP A 280 -16.81 12.97 -0.14
C ASP A 280 -15.47 12.94 0.58
N CYS A 281 -14.39 13.21 -0.16
CA CYS A 281 -13.06 13.22 0.40
C CYS A 281 -12.80 14.43 1.28
N LEU A 282 -13.21 15.62 0.85
CA LEU A 282 -12.97 16.86 1.59
C LEU A 282 -13.74 16.89 2.92
N SER A 283 -14.98 16.38 2.95
CA SER A 283 -15.76 16.29 4.18
C SER A 283 -15.09 15.34 5.18
N TYR A 284 -14.73 14.14 4.75
CA TYR A 284 -14.01 13.17 5.59
C TYR A 284 -12.70 13.75 6.14
N GLY A 285 -11.90 14.40 5.29
CA GLY A 285 -10.63 15.00 5.70
C GLY A 285 -10.79 16.08 6.78
N LYS A 286 -11.84 16.92 6.69
CA LYS A 286 -12.15 17.94 7.70
C LYS A 286 -12.56 17.33 9.04
N GLU A 287 -13.37 16.28 9.00
CA GLU A 287 -13.91 15.67 10.21
C GLU A 287 -12.87 14.82 10.96
N HIS A 288 -12.09 14.03 10.23
CA HIS A 288 -11.26 12.98 10.84
C HIS A 288 -9.75 13.25 10.82
N ILE A 289 -9.26 14.09 9.91
CA ILE A 289 -7.83 14.37 9.77
C ILE A 289 -7.47 15.73 10.34
N VAL A 290 -8.18 16.78 9.94
CA VAL A 290 -7.96 18.16 10.40
C VAL A 290 -8.85 18.43 11.62
N ASN A 291 -8.54 17.78 12.75
CA ASN A 291 -9.25 18.00 14.01
C ASN A 291 -8.36 18.63 15.09
N GLU A 292 -8.98 19.10 16.18
CA GLU A 292 -8.31 19.77 17.29
C GLU A 292 -7.18 18.91 17.89
N GLN A 293 -7.39 17.58 17.95
CA GLN A 293 -6.37 16.64 18.40
C GLN A 293 -5.15 16.61 17.46
N HIS A 294 -5.36 16.68 16.14
CA HIS A 294 -4.30 16.80 15.15
C HIS A 294 -3.52 18.11 15.33
N ALA A 295 -4.22 19.24 15.52
CA ALA A 295 -3.59 20.54 15.80
C ALA A 295 -2.77 20.51 17.09
N MET A 296 -3.31 19.95 18.18
CA MET A 296 -2.58 19.78 19.45
C MET A 296 -1.36 18.88 19.32
N ASN A 297 -1.43 17.82 18.50
CA ASN A 297 -0.30 16.92 18.27
C ASN A 297 0.81 17.58 17.46
N ILE A 298 0.48 18.43 16.47
CA ILE A 298 1.46 19.26 15.76
C ILE A 298 2.16 20.20 16.75
N VAL A 299 1.40 20.85 17.65
CA VAL A 299 1.96 21.75 18.68
C VAL A 299 2.87 21.00 19.66
N LYS A 300 2.44 19.82 20.16
CA LYS A 300 3.27 18.98 21.04
C LYS A 300 4.57 18.54 20.36
N TRP A 301 4.48 18.10 19.11
CA TRP A 301 5.65 17.69 18.33
C TRP A 301 6.61 18.88 18.12
N TRP A 302 6.09 20.05 17.74
CA TRP A 302 6.88 21.28 17.59
C TRP A 302 7.62 21.68 18.88
N ASN A 303 6.97 21.51 20.03
CA ASN A 303 7.55 21.84 21.33
C ASN A 303 8.59 20.82 21.84
N THR A 304 8.64 19.61 21.28
CA THR A 304 9.69 18.62 21.59
C THR A 304 10.99 18.83 20.81
N TRP A 305 11.01 19.77 19.87
CA TRP A 305 12.18 20.15 19.06
C TRP A 305 12.81 21.48 19.48
N LYS A 306 12.29 22.13 20.54
CA LYS A 306 12.93 23.26 21.23
C LYS A 306 13.61 22.76 22.50
#